data_AF-Q5GWK8-F1
#
_entry.id   AF-Q5GWK8-F1
#
_cell.length_a   1.000
_cell.length_b   1.000
_cell.length_c   1.000
_cell.angle_alpha   90.00
_cell.angle_beta   90.00
_cell.angle_gamma   90.00
#
_symmetry.space_group_name_H-M   'P 1'
#
loop_
_entity.id
_entity.type
_entity.pdbx_description
1 polymer ?
#
loop_
_entity_poly.entity_id
_entity_poly.type
_entity_poly.pdbx_seq_one_letter_code
_entity_poly.pdbx_strand_id
1 'polypeptide(L)'
;MALRQTHSPEQACDAVLGRVLLLLGLKHGAVLAQRGPRAQVLASRGRALPPGASAAGDGHEAAWLMPPRPAAIGEARVPIHALGTTHGMLCVAWSEDRPAPGNDDVQALQAFALLLPAMVAEPAKQIPTRRRKPLQDDRLGALSKREKQVLSLLPRGLTNSTMLLNPNPLVR
;
A
#
# COMPACT_ATOMS: atom_id res chain seq x y z
N MET A 1 -1.78 -13.40 -21.53
CA MET A 1 -2.41 -12.23 -20.89
C MET A 1 -2.44 -12.46 -19.39
N ALA A 2 -1.38 -12.06 -18.68
CA ALA A 2 -1.22 -12.35 -17.25
C ALA A 2 -0.76 -11.09 -16.52
N LEU A 3 -1.68 -10.17 -16.20
CA LEU A 3 -1.36 -8.94 -15.49
C LEU A 3 -2.49 -8.56 -14.53
N ARG A 4 -2.65 -9.36 -13.47
CA ARG A 4 -3.19 -8.92 -12.18
C ARG A 4 -2.54 -9.74 -11.06
N GLN A 5 -1.22 -9.65 -10.93
CA GLN A 5 -0.63 -9.93 -9.63
C GLN A 5 -0.87 -8.69 -8.79
N THR A 6 -1.85 -8.76 -7.89
CA THR A 6 -2.03 -7.75 -6.84
C THR A 6 -0.85 -7.87 -5.89
N HIS A 7 0.20 -7.10 -6.16
CA HIS A 7 1.31 -6.93 -5.23
C HIS A 7 0.92 -5.90 -4.18
N SER A 8 1.24 -6.18 -2.92
CA SER A 8 1.19 -5.13 -1.90
C SER A 8 2.26 -4.06 -2.20
N PRO A 9 2.10 -2.81 -1.71
CA PRO A 9 3.12 -1.78 -1.85
C PRO A 9 4.50 -2.24 -1.38
N GLU A 10 4.57 -3.03 -0.31
CA GLU A 10 5.81 -3.59 0.23
C GLU A 10 6.46 -4.60 -0.72
N GLN A 11 5.66 -5.48 -1.33
CA GLN A 11 6.16 -6.46 -2.31
C GLN A 11 6.71 -5.78 -3.56
N ALA A 12 6.03 -4.73 -4.03
CA ALA A 12 6.47 -3.98 -5.19
C ALA A 12 7.71 -3.11 -4.86
N CYS A 13 7.80 -2.55 -3.64
CA CYS A 13 9.03 -1.92 -3.15
C CYS A 13 10.20 -2.92 -3.08
N ASP A 14 9.98 -4.14 -2.59
CA ASP A 14 11.03 -5.17 -2.55
C ASP A 14 11.48 -5.60 -3.95
N ALA A 15 10.55 -5.73 -4.90
CA ALA A 15 10.89 -6.04 -6.28
C ALA A 15 11.78 -4.95 -6.91
N VAL A 16 11.45 -3.68 -6.71
CA VAL A 16 12.27 -2.55 -7.17
C VAL A 16 13.63 -2.54 -6.46
N LEU A 17 13.65 -2.69 -5.13
CA LEU A 17 14.88 -2.73 -4.34
C LEU A 17 15.80 -3.88 -4.79
N GLY A 18 15.23 -5.05 -5.07
CA GLY A 18 15.97 -6.19 -5.60
C GLY A 18 16.63 -5.89 -6.94
N ARG A 19 15.94 -5.16 -7.83
CA ARG A 19 16.49 -4.78 -9.13
C ARG A 19 17.60 -3.73 -9.00
N VAL A 20 17.41 -2.74 -8.14
CA VAL A 20 18.43 -1.72 -7.81
C VAL A 20 19.71 -2.39 -7.32
N LEU A 21 19.60 -3.25 -6.30
CA LEU A 21 20.76 -3.90 -5.70
C LEU A 21 21.46 -4.84 -6.69
N LEU A 22 20.70 -5.54 -7.54
CA LEU A 22 21.26 -6.38 -8.59
C LEU A 22 22.02 -5.55 -9.63
N LEU A 23 21.45 -4.42 -10.07
CA LEU A 23 22.08 -3.53 -11.06
C LEU A 23 23.40 -2.97 -10.53
N LEU A 24 23.41 -2.53 -9.28
CA LEU A 24 24.58 -1.91 -8.64
C LEU A 24 25.56 -2.94 -8.05
N GLY A 25 25.24 -4.24 -8.10
CA GLY A 25 26.05 -5.28 -7.47
C GLY A 25 26.16 -5.14 -5.95
N LEU A 26 25.18 -4.51 -5.30
CA LEU A 26 25.14 -4.24 -3.87
C LEU A 26 24.29 -5.28 -3.11
N LYS A 27 24.53 -5.38 -1.80
CA LYS A 27 23.83 -6.36 -0.93
C LYS A 27 22.89 -5.72 0.08
N HIS A 28 23.02 -4.42 0.32
CA HIS A 28 22.38 -3.74 1.44
C HIS A 28 21.60 -2.54 0.91
N GLY A 29 20.32 -2.50 1.24
CA GLY A 29 19.47 -1.38 0.85
C GLY A 29 18.11 -1.43 1.53
N ALA A 30 17.43 -0.29 1.49
CA ALA A 30 16.11 -0.12 2.05
C ALA A 30 15.29 0.90 1.26
N VAL A 31 13.98 0.71 1.24
CA VAL A 31 13.00 1.72 0.83
C VAL A 31 12.34 2.23 2.10
N LEU A 32 12.53 3.51 2.37
CA LEU A 32 11.96 4.22 3.51
C LEU A 32 10.77 5.05 3.03
N ALA A 33 9.69 5.06 3.81
CA ALA A 33 8.55 5.92 3.60
C ALA A 33 8.40 6.88 4.77
N GLN A 34 8.17 8.16 4.47
CA GLN A 34 7.96 9.20 5.47
C GLN A 34 6.57 9.03 6.09
N ARG A 35 6.51 8.98 7.42
CA ARG A 35 5.29 8.85 8.23
C ARG A 35 5.35 9.88 9.36
N GLY A 36 4.89 11.09 9.09
CA GLY A 36 5.06 12.22 10.02
C GLY A 36 6.54 12.47 10.35
N PRO A 37 6.98 12.47 11.63
CA PRO A 37 8.37 12.71 12.03
C PRO A 37 9.25 11.44 12.05
N ARG A 38 8.80 10.36 11.38
CA ARG A 38 9.50 9.08 11.37
C ARG A 38 9.61 8.51 9.95
N ALA A 39 10.66 7.77 9.70
CA ALA A 39 10.81 6.96 8.50
C ALA A 39 10.43 5.51 8.81
N GLN A 40 9.53 4.92 8.03
CA GLN A 40 9.15 3.51 8.11
C GLN A 40 9.85 2.73 6.98
N VAL A 41 10.41 1.57 7.30
CA VAL A 41 10.99 0.67 6.29
C VAL A 41 9.86 -0.10 5.59
N LEU A 42 9.69 0.06 4.28
CA LEU A 42 8.72 -0.71 3.49
C LEU A 42 9.32 -1.96 2.86
N ALA A 43 10.59 -1.88 2.47
CA ALA A 43 11.35 -3.00 1.95
C ALA A 43 12.80 -2.87 2.39
N SER A 44 13.45 -4.00 2.62
CA SER A 44 14.85 -4.03 3.04
C SER A 44 15.54 -5.32 2.66
N ARG A 45 16.85 -5.23 2.43
CA ARG A 45 17.71 -6.38 2.13
C ARG A 45 19.05 -6.25 2.83
N GLY A 46 19.63 -7.39 3.20
CA GLY A 46 20.93 -7.47 3.85
C GLY A 46 20.90 -6.94 5.28
N ARG A 47 21.74 -5.94 5.58
CA ARG A 47 21.90 -5.38 6.94
C ARG A 47 20.96 -4.21 7.26
N ALA A 48 19.98 -3.95 6.42
CA ALA A 48 18.94 -2.96 6.70
C ALA A 48 18.01 -3.44 7.82
N LEU A 49 17.41 -2.49 8.55
CA LEU A 49 16.32 -2.77 9.49
C LEU A 49 15.18 -3.52 8.77
N PRO A 50 14.46 -4.43 9.46
CA PRO A 50 13.42 -5.23 8.82
C PRO A 50 12.24 -4.38 8.34
N PRO A 51 11.47 -4.82 7.32
CA PRO A 51 10.25 -4.14 6.91
C PRO A 51 9.29 -3.97 8.08
N GLY A 52 8.62 -2.82 8.15
CA GLY A 52 7.77 -2.42 9.28
C GLY A 52 8.52 -1.71 10.41
N ALA A 53 9.85 -1.80 10.48
CA ALA A 53 10.63 -1.02 11.44
C ALA A 53 10.46 0.48 11.20
N SER A 54 10.56 1.26 12.27
CA SER A 54 10.46 2.71 12.22
C SER A 54 11.69 3.33 12.89
N ALA A 55 12.32 4.25 12.16
CA ALA A 55 13.44 5.05 12.64
C ALA A 55 12.96 6.47 12.94
N ALA A 56 13.51 7.06 14.00
CA ALA A 56 13.32 8.48 14.29
C ALA A 56 14.03 9.33 13.24
N GLY A 57 13.49 10.51 12.99
CA GLY A 57 14.02 11.45 12.01
C GLY A 57 13.26 11.44 10.68
N ASP A 58 13.54 12.44 9.86
CA ASP A 58 13.14 12.42 8.47
C ASP A 58 13.91 11.36 7.69
N GLY A 59 13.49 11.07 6.46
CA GLY A 59 14.17 10.07 5.62
C GLY A 59 15.67 10.33 5.43
N HIS A 60 16.11 11.59 5.44
CA HIS A 60 17.52 11.93 5.26
C HIS A 60 18.37 11.54 6.46
N GLU A 61 17.86 11.73 7.68
CA GLU A 61 18.57 11.43 8.93
C GLU A 61 18.29 10.03 9.49
N ALA A 62 17.22 9.38 9.04
CA ALA A 62 16.78 8.10 9.57
C ALA A 62 17.87 7.02 9.55
N ALA A 63 18.13 6.42 10.70
CA ALA A 63 19.00 5.25 10.79
C ALA A 63 18.27 4.01 10.23
N TRP A 64 18.73 3.48 9.10
CA TRP A 64 18.09 2.36 8.41
C TRP A 64 18.93 1.07 8.42
N LEU A 65 20.17 1.11 8.89
CA LEU A 65 21.02 -0.07 9.08
C LEU A 65 20.85 -0.66 10.48
N MET A 66 20.91 -1.98 10.58
CA MET A 66 20.91 -2.68 11.85
C MET A 66 22.19 -2.37 12.66
N PRO A 67 22.09 -2.12 13.97
CA PRO A 67 23.24 -2.03 14.84
C PRO A 67 23.85 -3.43 15.11
N PRO A 68 25.16 -3.53 15.38
CA PRO A 68 26.15 -2.45 15.29
C PRO A 68 26.48 -2.09 13.83
N ARG A 69 26.58 -0.79 13.54
CA ARG A 69 26.99 -0.31 12.22
C ARG A 69 28.49 -0.59 12.02
N PRO A 70 28.91 -1.24 10.93
CA PRO A 70 30.33 -1.39 10.61
C PRO A 70 30.99 -0.02 10.46
N ALA A 71 32.23 0.12 10.94
CA ALA A 71 32.96 1.39 10.84
C ALA A 71 33.21 1.82 9.39
N ALA A 72 33.44 0.86 8.49
CA ALA A 72 33.78 1.08 7.09
C ALA A 72 32.59 0.74 6.16
N ILE A 73 31.48 1.48 6.33
CA ILE A 73 30.30 1.34 5.45
C ILE A 73 29.89 2.69 4.87
N GLY A 74 29.95 2.77 3.54
CA GLY A 74 29.43 3.88 2.76
C GLY A 74 27.93 3.76 2.54
N GLU A 75 27.24 4.89 2.46
CA GLU A 75 25.80 4.97 2.19
C GLU A 75 25.51 5.99 1.10
N ALA A 76 24.52 5.69 0.26
CA ALA A 76 23.91 6.65 -0.65
C ALA A 76 22.40 6.61 -0.45
N ARG A 77 21.79 7.79 -0.50
CA ARG A 77 20.35 7.97 -0.31
C ARG A 77 19.84 8.90 -1.39
N VAL A 78 18.78 8.49 -2.07
CA VAL A 78 18.07 9.36 -3.02
C VAL A 78 16.63 9.55 -2.55
N PRO A 79 16.11 10.78 -2.64
CA PRO A 79 14.75 11.05 -2.25
C PRO A 79 13.75 10.45 -3.24
N ILE A 80 12.63 9.98 -2.70
CA ILE A 80 11.47 9.54 -3.48
C ILE A 80 10.49 10.70 -3.49
N HIS A 81 10.37 11.37 -4.64
CA HIS A 81 9.55 12.57 -4.80
C HIS A 81 8.30 12.30 -5.63
N ALA A 82 7.20 12.96 -5.26
CA ALA A 82 6.03 13.14 -6.12
C ALA A 82 5.53 14.58 -5.96
N LEU A 83 5.20 15.24 -7.07
CA LEU A 83 4.59 16.58 -7.06
C LEU A 83 5.36 17.59 -6.19
N GLY A 84 6.70 17.55 -6.22
CA GLY A 84 7.57 18.45 -5.45
C GLY A 84 7.71 18.14 -3.96
N THR A 85 7.12 17.02 -3.48
CA THR A 85 7.17 16.61 -2.07
C THR A 85 7.97 15.31 -1.91
N THR A 86 8.80 15.21 -0.87
CA THR A 86 9.51 13.97 -0.50
C THR A 86 8.58 13.04 0.28
N HIS A 87 8.36 11.84 -0.23
CA HIS A 87 7.56 10.80 0.43
C HIS A 87 8.40 9.72 1.11
N GLY A 88 9.72 9.74 0.94
CA GLY A 88 10.60 8.69 1.42
C GLY A 88 12.00 8.76 0.83
N MET A 89 12.79 7.72 1.08
CA MET A 89 14.14 7.57 0.56
C MET A 89 14.37 6.16 0.02
N LEU A 90 15.14 6.07 -1.05
CA LEU A 90 15.77 4.82 -1.48
C LEU A 90 17.23 4.86 -1.02
N CYS A 91 17.60 3.92 -0.16
CA CYS A 91 18.91 3.86 0.47
C CYS A 91 19.67 2.61 0.02
N VAL A 92 20.97 2.76 -0.22
CA VAL A 92 21.90 1.66 -0.48
C VAL A 92 23.16 1.83 0.35
N ALA A 93 23.82 0.72 0.67
CA ALA A 93 25.08 0.71 1.38
C ALA A 93 26.07 -0.27 0.78
N TRP A 94 27.35 0.07 0.89
CA TRP A 94 28.47 -0.74 0.44
C TRP A 94 29.59 -0.71 1.48
N SER A 95 30.36 -1.78 1.51
CA SER A 95 31.60 -1.85 2.28
C SER A 95 32.71 -1.11 1.53
N GLU A 96 33.66 -0.52 2.25
CA GLU A 96 34.77 0.25 1.65
C GLU A 96 35.71 -0.58 0.77
N ASP A 97 35.65 -1.92 0.84
CA ASP A 97 36.33 -2.83 -0.07
C ASP A 97 35.75 -2.81 -1.50
N ARG A 98 34.58 -2.18 -1.68
CA ARG A 98 34.01 -1.88 -2.99
C ARG A 98 34.17 -0.40 -3.35
N PRO A 99 34.34 -0.12 -4.66
CA PRO A 99 34.23 1.24 -5.14
C PRO A 99 32.86 1.82 -4.79
N ALA A 100 32.85 3.08 -4.38
CA ALA A 100 31.60 3.82 -4.17
C ALA A 100 30.82 3.91 -5.49
N PRO A 101 29.47 3.93 -5.43
CA PRO A 101 28.62 4.18 -6.59
C PRO A 101 29.08 5.45 -7.33
N GLY A 102 29.28 5.32 -8.64
CA GLY A 102 29.62 6.44 -9.51
C GLY A 102 28.42 7.33 -9.81
N ASN A 103 28.64 8.40 -10.59
CA ASN A 103 27.55 9.29 -10.97
C ASN A 103 26.43 8.56 -11.74
N ASP A 104 26.78 7.65 -12.64
CA ASP A 104 25.81 6.87 -13.41
C ASP A 104 24.97 5.96 -12.51
N ASP A 105 25.59 5.39 -11.47
CA ASP A 105 24.89 4.58 -10.47
C ASP A 105 23.89 5.41 -9.66
N VAL A 106 24.28 6.63 -9.28
CA VAL A 106 23.39 7.58 -8.58
C VAL A 106 22.24 8.00 -9.48
N GLN A 107 22.48 8.26 -10.76
CA GLN A 107 21.43 8.56 -11.73
C GLN A 107 20.47 7.38 -11.92
N ALA A 108 21.00 6.16 -12.01
CA ALA A 108 20.18 4.95 -12.06
C ALA A 108 19.33 4.82 -10.79
N LEU A 109 19.91 5.07 -9.61
CA LEU A 109 19.21 5.05 -8.34
C LEU A 109 18.07 6.08 -8.29
N GLN A 110 18.31 7.31 -8.78
CA GLN A 110 17.29 8.33 -8.94
C GLN A 110 16.17 7.90 -9.90
N ALA A 111 16.52 7.27 -11.03
CA ALA A 111 15.54 6.76 -11.98
C ALA A 111 14.63 5.68 -11.36
N PHE A 112 15.17 4.77 -10.54
CA PHE A 112 14.34 3.82 -9.79
C PHE A 112 13.48 4.50 -8.73
N ALA A 113 13.98 5.54 -8.07
CA ALA A 113 13.21 6.30 -7.09
C ALA A 113 11.93 6.91 -7.68
N LEU A 114 11.91 7.24 -8.99
CA LEU A 114 10.72 7.73 -9.69
C LEU A 114 9.58 6.70 -9.80
N LEU A 115 9.87 5.40 -9.66
CA LEU A 115 8.88 4.33 -9.71
C LEU A 115 8.17 4.11 -8.37
N LEU A 116 8.79 4.57 -7.28
CA LEU A 116 8.36 4.30 -5.92
C LEU A 116 7.22 5.19 -5.35
N PRO A 117 6.91 6.40 -5.85
CA PRO A 117 6.02 7.34 -5.15
C PRO A 117 4.65 6.76 -4.75
N ALA A 118 3.98 6.06 -5.65
CA ALA A 118 2.65 5.50 -5.40
C ALA A 118 2.65 4.42 -4.30
N MET A 119 3.80 3.78 -4.04
CA MET A 119 3.95 2.72 -3.04
C MET A 119 4.40 3.27 -1.68
N VAL A 120 5.17 4.37 -1.67
CA VAL A 120 5.64 5.00 -0.43
C VAL A 120 4.69 6.04 0.12
N ALA A 121 3.85 6.66 -0.71
CA ALA A 121 2.91 7.68 -0.27
C ALA A 121 2.07 7.19 0.90
N GLU A 122 1.86 8.04 1.90
CA GLU A 122 1.01 7.68 3.04
C GLU A 122 -0.40 7.39 2.50
N PRO A 123 -0.98 6.21 2.77
CA PRO A 123 -2.31 5.90 2.29
C PRO A 123 -3.26 6.95 2.84
N ALA A 124 -4.10 7.51 1.97
CA ALA A 124 -5.10 8.47 2.41
C ALA A 124 -5.90 7.84 3.55
N LYS A 125 -5.90 8.51 4.72
CA LYS A 125 -6.78 8.11 5.82
C LYS A 125 -8.15 7.94 5.23
N GLN A 126 -8.72 6.75 5.36
CA GLN A 126 -10.11 6.52 4.99
C GLN A 126 -10.92 7.49 5.83
N ILE A 127 -11.30 8.63 5.23
CA ILE A 127 -12.30 9.50 5.81
C ILE A 127 -13.50 8.58 5.93
N PRO A 128 -13.98 8.24 7.13
CA PRO A 128 -15.16 7.42 7.24
C PRO A 128 -16.24 8.20 6.51
N THR A 129 -16.60 7.74 5.30
CA THR A 129 -17.76 8.23 4.60
C THR A 129 -18.87 8.01 5.60
N ARG A 130 -19.34 9.11 6.21
CA ARG A 130 -20.33 9.10 7.28
C ARG A 130 -21.38 8.12 6.84
N ARG A 131 -21.38 6.93 7.46
CA ARG A 131 -22.22 5.80 7.04
C ARG A 131 -23.62 6.37 7.09
N ARG A 132 -24.19 6.73 5.93
CA ARG A 132 -25.60 7.11 5.88
C ARG A 132 -26.25 5.93 6.54
N LYS A 133 -26.90 6.17 7.70
CA LYS A 133 -27.75 5.19 8.35
C LYS A 133 -28.48 4.50 7.19
N PRO A 134 -28.39 3.17 7.01
CA PRO A 134 -29.36 2.54 6.14
C PRO A 134 -30.69 3.08 6.64
N LEU A 135 -31.47 3.72 5.76
CA LEU A 135 -32.86 4.00 6.08
C LEU A 135 -33.43 2.62 6.39
N GLN A 136 -33.44 2.29 7.68
CA GLN A 136 -34.13 1.14 8.18
C GLN A 136 -35.57 1.48 7.82
N ASP A 137 -36.10 0.74 6.86
CA ASP A 137 -37.44 0.95 6.32
C ASP A 137 -38.42 0.94 7.50
N ASP A 138 -38.75 2.14 7.98
CA ASP A 138 -39.74 2.39 9.04
C ASP A 138 -41.16 2.01 8.58
N ARG A 139 -41.25 1.54 7.33
CA ARG A 139 -42.42 0.91 6.71
C ARG A 139 -42.95 -0.27 7.52
N LEU A 140 -42.09 -1.03 8.21
CA LEU A 140 -42.55 -2.11 9.10
C LEU A 140 -43.13 -1.57 10.43
N GLY A 141 -42.65 -0.41 10.89
CA GLY A 141 -43.15 0.28 12.08
C GLY A 141 -44.54 0.86 11.86
N ALA A 142 -44.79 1.40 10.66
CA ALA A 142 -46.04 2.04 10.23
C ALA A 142 -47.22 1.08 10.00
N LEU A 143 -47.01 -0.24 10.01
CA LEU A 143 -48.08 -1.22 9.81
C LEU A 143 -48.92 -1.39 11.08
N SER A 144 -50.24 -1.37 10.89
CA SER A 144 -51.22 -1.73 11.92
C SER A 144 -51.02 -3.18 12.38
N LYS A 145 -51.55 -3.52 13.57
CA LYS A 145 -51.46 -4.87 14.14
C LYS A 145 -51.97 -5.95 13.18
N ARG A 146 -53.01 -5.64 12.40
CA ARG A 146 -53.61 -6.55 11.42
C ARG A 146 -52.69 -6.78 10.22
N GLU A 147 -52.03 -5.75 9.71
CA GLU A 147 -51.13 -5.87 8.55
C GLU A 147 -49.85 -6.64 8.89
N LYS A 148 -49.33 -6.46 10.10
CA LYS A 148 -48.21 -7.27 10.63
C LYS A 148 -48.58 -8.75 10.70
N GLN A 149 -49.81 -9.06 11.09
CA GLN A 149 -50.31 -10.42 11.20
C GLN A 149 -50.50 -11.06 9.82
N VAL A 150 -51.03 -10.32 8.84
CA VAL A 150 -51.14 -10.78 7.45
C VAL A 150 -49.76 -11.09 6.84
N LEU A 151 -48.77 -10.22 7.05
CA LEU A 151 -47.40 -10.47 6.58
C LEU A 151 -46.76 -11.71 7.24
N SER A 152 -47.09 -11.99 8.51
CA SER A 152 -46.56 -13.16 9.21
C SER A 152 -47.10 -14.50 8.70
N LEU A 153 -48.26 -14.47 8.03
CA LEU A 153 -48.90 -15.63 7.41
C LEU A 153 -48.38 -15.89 5.98
N LEU A 154 -47.63 -14.95 5.40
CA LEU A 154 -47.04 -15.16 4.07
C LEU A 154 -45.87 -16.17 4.17
N PRO A 155 -45.75 -17.11 3.21
CA PRO A 155 -44.59 -17.98 3.12
C PRO A 155 -43.31 -17.14 3.05
N ARG A 156 -42.35 -17.39 3.95
CA ARG A 156 -41.05 -16.72 3.92
C ARG A 156 -40.33 -17.09 2.62
N GLY A 157 -40.19 -16.15 1.69
CA GLY A 157 -39.45 -16.40 0.44
C GLY A 157 -39.84 -15.57 -0.80
N LEU A 158 -40.95 -14.84 -0.80
CA LEU A 158 -41.31 -13.95 -1.92
C LEU A 158 -40.58 -12.60 -1.79
N THR A 159 -39.28 -12.61 -2.09
CA THR A 159 -38.55 -11.39 -2.47
C THR A 159 -38.83 -11.13 -3.96
N ASN A 160 -39.12 -9.87 -4.33
CA ASN A 160 -39.46 -9.45 -5.70
C ASN A 160 -38.37 -9.71 -6.77
N SER A 161 -37.28 -10.37 -6.42
CA SER A 161 -36.21 -10.81 -7.31
C SER A 161 -36.56 -12.04 -8.16
N THR A 162 -37.65 -12.76 -7.88
CA THR A 162 -38.11 -13.91 -8.70
C THR A 162 -39.26 -13.61 -9.66
N MET A 163 -39.84 -12.39 -9.67
CA MET A 163 -40.89 -11.98 -10.62
C MET A 163 -40.37 -11.43 -11.96
N LEU A 164 -39.20 -11.86 -12.44
CA LEU A 164 -38.68 -11.52 -13.78
C LEU A 164 -38.58 -12.71 -14.75
N LEU A 165 -39.25 -13.83 -14.46
CA LEU A 165 -39.48 -14.87 -15.46
C LEU A 165 -40.93 -15.36 -15.43
N ASN A 166 -41.81 -14.65 -16.13
CA ASN A 166 -42.66 -15.25 -17.18
C ASN A 166 -43.46 -14.16 -17.90
N PRO A 167 -43.29 -13.97 -19.23
CA PRO A 167 -44.33 -13.37 -20.05
C PRO A 167 -45.34 -14.47 -20.40
N ASN A 168 -46.58 -14.29 -19.97
CA ASN A 168 -47.72 -15.02 -20.54
C ASN A 168 -48.82 -13.95 -20.73
N PRO A 169 -49.74 -14.03 -21.71
CA PRO A 169 -50.61 -15.20 -21.77
C PRO A 169 -51.30 -15.52 -23.13
N LEU A 170 -52.16 -16.55 -23.08
CA LEU A 170 -53.38 -16.82 -23.88
C LEU A 170 -53.28 -17.65 -25.18
N VAL A 171 -53.68 -18.91 -25.00
CA VAL A 171 -54.67 -19.67 -25.79
C VAL A 171 -55.54 -18.81 -26.73
N ARG A 172 -55.47 -19.13 -28.02
CA ARG A 172 -56.57 -19.72 -28.79
C ARG A 172 -56.03 -20.81 -29.70
#